data_AF-U5FBA3-F1
#
_entry.id   AF-U5FBA3-F1
#
_cell.length_a   1.000
_cell.length_b   1.000
_cell.length_c   1.000
_cell.angle_alpha   90.00
_cell.angle_beta   90.00
_cell.angle_gamma   90.00
#
_symmetry.space_group_name_H-M   'P 1'
#
loop_
_entity.id
_entity.type
_entity.pdbx_description
1 polymer ?
#
loop_
_entity_poly.entity_id
_entity_poly.type
_entity_poly.pdbx_seq_one_letter_code
_entity_poly.pdbx_strand_id
1 'polypeptide(L)' 'MKLTEKEIEFIKTNLKNADELLSSSDPNDLIDALDEFSVFTMDENDDITDIGRAAERIIDKIAYSD' A
#
# COMPACT_ATOMS: atom_id res chain seq x y z
N MET A 1 15.09 -3.17 -1.49
CA MET A 1 13.95 -2.65 -0.67
C MET A 1 13.64 -3.50 0.57
N LYS A 2 13.35 -2.89 1.74
CA LYS A 2 12.79 -3.61 2.91
C LYS A 2 11.71 -2.79 3.63
N LEU A 3 10.47 -3.27 3.63
CA LEU A 3 9.38 -2.70 4.42
C LEU A 3 9.67 -2.87 5.92
N THR A 4 9.16 -1.94 6.73
CA THR A 4 9.19 -2.05 8.19
C THR A 4 8.08 -2.97 8.68
N GLU A 5 8.20 -3.47 9.91
CA GLU A 5 7.16 -4.29 10.53
C GLU A 5 5.80 -3.57 10.59
N LYS A 6 5.81 -2.26 10.86
CA LYS A 6 4.58 -1.44 10.89
C LYS A 6 3.92 -1.31 9.52
N GLU A 7 4.71 -1.16 8.46
CA GLU A 7 4.19 -1.10 7.09
C GLU A 7 3.63 -2.47 6.66
N ILE A 8 4.30 -3.56 7.05
CA ILE A 8 3.81 -4.92 6.83
C ILE A 8 2.50 -5.17 7.57
N GLU A 9 2.40 -4.76 8.84
CA GLU A 9 1.17 -4.88 9.63
C GLU A 9 0.03 -4.05 9.02
N PHE A 10 0.32 -2.83 8.56
CA PHE A 10 -0.62 -1.99 7.83
C PHE A 10 -1.17 -2.71 6.59
N ILE A 11 -0.28 -3.28 5.76
CA ILE A 11 -0.66 -4.01 4.55
C ILE A 11 -1.56 -5.22 4.91
N LYS A 12 -1.16 -6.01 5.92
CA LYS A 12 -1.92 -7.19 6.37
C LYS A 12 -3.28 -6.85 6.99
N THR A 13 -3.40 -5.68 7.60
CA THR A 13 -4.65 -5.24 8.21
C THR A 13 -5.66 -4.77 7.16
N ASN A 14 -5.19 -4.17 6.07
CA ASN A 14 -6.05 -3.45 5.12
C ASN A 14 -6.26 -4.18 3.80
N LEU A 15 -5.33 -5.03 3.35
CA LEU A 15 -5.43 -5.76 2.08
C LEU A 15 -5.79 -7.24 2.32
N LYS A 16 -6.80 -7.74 1.60
CA LYS A 16 -7.30 -9.12 1.76
C LYS A 16 -6.26 -10.20 1.42
N ASN A 17 -5.42 -9.95 0.42
CA ASN A 17 -4.44 -10.92 -0.08
C ASN A 17 -3.01 -10.51 0.29
N ALA A 18 -2.85 -9.81 1.42
CA ALA A 18 -1.59 -9.20 1.83
C ALA A 18 -0.39 -10.15 1.84
N ASP A 19 -0.55 -11.39 2.29
CA ASP A 19 0.56 -12.35 2.32
C ASP A 19 1.04 -12.75 0.91
N GLU A 20 0.12 -12.87 -0.04
CA GLU A 20 0.45 -13.14 -1.45
C GLU A 20 1.14 -11.93 -2.08
N LEU A 21 0.60 -10.73 -1.86
CA LEU A 21 1.18 -9.47 -2.37
C LEU A 21 2.59 -9.21 -1.81
N LEU A 22 2.80 -9.43 -0.51
CA LEU A 22 4.09 -9.26 0.15
C LEU A 22 5.14 -10.30 -0.29
N SER A 23 4.71 -11.42 -0.85
CA SER A 23 5.59 -12.48 -1.36
C SER A 23 5.69 -12.51 -2.89
N SER A 24 4.99 -11.60 -3.59
CA SER A 24 5.05 -11.52 -5.05
C SER A 24 6.48 -11.21 -5.52
N SER A 25 6.85 -11.82 -6.63
CA SER A 25 8.08 -11.49 -7.34
C SER A 25 7.99 -10.18 -8.11
N ASP A 26 6.77 -9.71 -8.41
CA ASP A 26 6.54 -8.43 -9.07
C ASP A 26 6.11 -7.38 -8.04
N PRO A 27 6.95 -6.36 -7.74
CA PRO A 27 6.57 -5.32 -6.80
C PRO A 27 5.36 -4.50 -7.26
N ASN A 28 5.04 -4.49 -8.56
CA ASN A 28 3.88 -3.77 -9.08
C ASN A 28 2.56 -4.36 -8.55
N ASP A 29 2.49 -5.66 -8.28
CA ASP A 29 1.27 -6.27 -7.71
C ASP A 29 0.87 -5.62 -6.38
N LEU A 30 1.87 -5.35 -5.52
CA LEU A 30 1.64 -4.68 -4.24
C LEU A 30 1.37 -3.18 -4.41
N ILE A 31 2.02 -2.53 -5.37
CA ILE A 31 1.79 -1.12 -5.69
C ILE A 31 0.35 -0.92 -6.16
N ASP A 32 -0.11 -1.70 -7.13
CA ASP A 32 -1.45 -1.59 -7.71
C ASP A 32 -2.54 -1.81 -6.64
N ALA A 33 -2.34 -2.78 -5.74
CA ALA A 33 -3.27 -3.04 -4.65
C ALA A 33 -3.30 -1.90 -3.61
N LEU A 34 -2.17 -1.24 -3.36
CA LEU A 34 -2.10 -0.08 -2.46
C LEU A 34 -2.71 1.17 -3.10
N ASP A 35 -2.58 1.34 -4.42
CA ASP A 35 -3.16 2.46 -5.19
C ASP A 35 -4.69 2.32 -5.24
N GLU A 36 -5.21 1.13 -5.55
CA GLU A 36 -6.65 0.87 -5.46
C GLU A 36 -7.19 1.14 -4.05
N PHE A 37 -6.43 0.74 -3.03
CA PHE A 37 -6.79 1.02 -1.63
C PHE A 37 -6.76 2.51 -1.29
N SER A 38 -5.77 3.27 -1.78
CA SER A 38 -5.69 4.71 -1.50
C SER A 38 -6.92 5.44 -2.05
N VAL A 39 -7.34 5.10 -3.28
CA VAL A 39 -8.56 5.59 -3.91
C VAL A 39 -9.81 5.16 -3.14
N PHE A 40 -9.91 3.88 -2.74
CA PHE A 40 -11.05 3.37 -1.97
C PHE A 40 -11.24 4.10 -0.64
N THR A 41 -10.16 4.62 -0.06
CA THR A 41 -10.20 5.33 1.23
C THR A 41 -10.37 6.84 1.13
N MET A 42 -10.61 7.40 -0.06
CA MET A 42 -10.95 8.83 -0.22
C MET A 42 -12.24 9.17 0.53
N ASP A 43 -12.37 10.43 0.95
CA ASP A 43 -13.59 10.90 1.61
C ASP A 43 -14.67 11.32 0.61
N GLU A 44 -15.79 11.85 1.12
CA GLU A 44 -16.95 12.25 0.30
C GLU A 44 -16.67 13.39 -0.70
N ASN A 45 -15.54 14.08 -0.58
CA ASN A 45 -15.11 15.16 -1.47
C ASN A 45 -13.99 14.71 -2.43
N ASP A 46 -13.73 13.41 -2.53
CA ASP A 46 -12.62 12.81 -3.28
C ASP A 46 -11.23 13.24 -2.75
N ASP A 47 -11.16 13.73 -1.50
CA ASP A 47 -9.88 14.08 -0.87
C ASP A 47 -9.21 12.84 -0.28
N ILE A 48 -7.88 12.75 -0.47
CA ILE A 48 -7.09 11.66 0.10
C ILE A 48 -7.09 11.74 1.63
N THR A 49 -7.43 10.64 2.28
CA THR A 49 -7.45 10.54 3.75
C THR A 49 -6.07 10.17 4.30
N ASP A 50 -5.90 10.22 5.62
CA ASP A 50 -4.64 9.86 6.26
C ASP A 50 -4.27 8.38 6.05
N ILE A 51 -5.27 7.50 5.96
CA ILE A 51 -5.05 6.07 5.68
C ILE A 51 -4.64 5.87 4.21
N GLY A 52 -5.23 6.60 3.26
CA GLY A 52 -4.80 6.60 1.86
C GLY A 52 -3.38 7.16 1.71
N ARG A 53 -3.04 8.28 2.38
CA ARG A 53 -1.68 8.83 2.40
C ARG A 53 -0.64 7.85 2.96
N ALA A 54 -1.03 6.99 3.91
CA ALA A 54 -0.14 5.96 4.43
C ALA A 54 0.16 4.89 3.36
N ALA A 55 -0.83 4.52 2.54
CA ALA A 55 -0.63 3.62 1.41
C ALA A 55 0.29 4.24 0.34
N GLU A 56 0.06 5.50 -0.04
CA GLU A 56 0.91 6.24 -1.00
C GLU A 56 2.38 6.31 -0.57
N ARG A 57 2.65 6.56 0.72
CA ARG A 57 4.03 6.56 1.24
C ARG A 57 4.71 5.20 1.14
N ILE A 58 3.94 4.11 1.26
CA ILE A 58 4.45 2.76 1.08
C ILE A 58 4.73 2.53 -0.42
N ILE A 59 3.85 2.98 -1.32
CA ILE A 59 4.07 2.94 -2.78
C ILE A 59 5.35 3.68 -3.15
N ASP A 60 5.52 4.93 -2.72
CA ASP A 60 6.72 5.73 -2.96
C ASP A 60 7.97 4.99 -2.51
N LYS A 61 7.91 4.39 -1.32
CA LYS A 61 9.01 3.59 -0.79
C LYS A 61 9.29 2.37 -1.66
N ILE A 62 8.28 1.69 -2.19
CA ILE A 62 8.48 0.54 -3.07
C ILE A 62 9.10 0.98 -4.40
N ALA A 63 8.50 1.98 -5.05
CA ALA A 63 8.86 2.45 -6.38
C ALA A 63 10.25 3.10 -6.45
N TYR A 64 10.69 3.75 -5.37
CA TYR A 64 11.95 4.51 -5.31
C TYR A 64 13.02 3.89 -4.40
N SER A 65 12.80 2.67 -3.89
CA SER A 65 13.87 1.92 -3.21
C SER A 65 14.66 1.10 -4.24
N ASP A 66 15.85 1.59 -4.59
CA ASP A 66 16.87 0.81 -5.31
C ASP A 66 17.15 -0.57 -4.66
#